data_AF-A0A3D4XSZ3-F1
#
_entry.id   AF-A0A3D4XSZ3-F1
#
_cell.length_a   1.000
_cell.length_b   1.000
_cell.length_c   1.000
_cell.angle_alpha   90.00
_cell.angle_beta   90.00
_cell.angle_gamma   90.00
#
_symmetry.space_group_name_H-M   'P 1'
#
loop_
_entity.id
_entity.type
_entity.pdbx_description
1 polymer ?
#
loop_
_entity_poly.entity_id
_entity_poly.type
_entity_poly.pdbx_seq_one_letter_code
_entity_poly.pdbx_strand_id
1 'polypeptide(L)' 'MGIEYKKSLAVLTEFVGVEEAENLLEWLLKNPKGKINLASCVHIHAANLQVLMAVKPTISAWPADENLQHWLSVLKK' A
#
# COMPACT_ATOMS: atom_id res chain seq x y z
N MET A 1 -6.15 -11.55 3.03
CA MET A 1 -6.72 -10.21 3.22
C MET A 1 -5.91 -9.44 4.25
N GLY A 2 -5.42 -8.24 3.91
CA GLY A 2 -4.66 -7.38 4.83
C GLY A 2 -3.21 -7.15 4.40
N ILE A 3 -2.37 -6.76 5.36
CA ILE A 3 -0.97 -6.35 5.13
C ILE A 3 0.00 -7.26 5.87
N GLU A 4 0.92 -7.89 5.12
CA GLU A 4 2.06 -8.61 5.69
C GLU A 4 3.28 -7.68 5.73
N TYR A 5 3.85 -7.45 6.91
CA TYR A 5 5.04 -6.63 7.08
C TYR A 5 6.31 -7.49 7.15
N LYS A 6 7.21 -7.27 6.20
CA LYS A 6 8.58 -7.81 6.20
C LYS A 6 9.57 -6.70 6.54
N LYS A 7 10.84 -7.05 6.72
CA LYS A 7 11.90 -6.12 7.15
C LYS A 7 12.01 -4.83 6.30
N SER A 8 11.70 -4.88 5.01
CA SER A 8 11.76 -3.71 4.11
C SER A 8 10.65 -3.67 3.06
N LEU A 9 9.62 -4.51 3.22
CA LEU A 9 8.54 -4.67 2.25
C LEU A 9 7.22 -4.91 2.99
N ALA A 10 6.21 -4.09 2.73
CA ALA A 10 4.83 -4.37 3.11
C ALA A 10 4.11 -4.95 1.89
N VAL A 11 3.48 -6.12 2.05
CA VAL A 11 2.75 -6.82 1.00
C VAL A 11 1.26 -6.69 1.28
N LEU A 12 0.54 -5.98 0.41
CA LEU A 12 -0.90 -5.77 0.51
C LEU A 12 -1.58 -6.85 -0.34
N THR A 13 -2.43 -7.65 0.29
CA THR A 13 -3.05 -8.82 -0.34
C THR A 13 -4.56 -8.76 -0.29
N GLU A 14 -5.18 -9.09 -1.43
CA GLU A 14 -6.63 -9.09 -1.63
C GLU A 14 -7.22 -7.72 -1.26
N PHE A 15 -8.03 -7.68 -0.21
CA PHE A 15 -8.70 -6.47 0.27
C PHE A 15 -7.95 -5.90 1.47
N VAL A 16 -7.65 -4.61 1.44
CA VAL A 16 -7.03 -3.90 2.55
C VAL A 16 -8.06 -2.94 3.13
N GLY A 17 -8.60 -3.32 4.29
CA GLY A 17 -9.66 -2.60 4.99
C GLY A 17 -9.17 -1.38 5.77
N VAL A 18 -10.10 -0.64 6.38
CA VAL A 18 -9.81 0.59 7.13
C VAL A 18 -8.90 0.36 8.34
N GLU A 19 -9.03 -0.79 9.00
CA GLU A 19 -8.29 -1.16 10.23
C GLU A 19 -6.76 -1.17 10.02
N GLU A 20 -6.31 -1.36 8.78
CA GLU A 20 -4.88 -1.48 8.46
C GLU A 20 -4.16 -0.13 8.36
N ALA A 21 -4.91 0.98 8.27
CA ALA A 21 -4.35 2.28 7.94
C ALA A 21 -3.38 2.80 9.01
N GLU A 22 -3.71 2.64 10.30
CA GLU A 22 -2.84 3.08 11.40
C GLU A 22 -1.54 2.28 11.44
N ASN A 23 -1.65 0.95 11.38
CA ASN A 23 -0.50 0.05 11.35
C ASN A 23 0.40 0.30 10.13
N LEU A 24 -0.19 0.60 8.97
CA LEU A 24 0.56 0.93 7.74
C LEU A 24 1.34 2.22 7.89
N LEU A 25 0.71 3.25 8.46
CA LEU A 25 1.37 4.53 8.72
C LEU A 25 2.53 4.34 9.70
N GLU A 26 2.30 3.67 10.81
CA GLU A 26 3.33 3.41 11.82
C GLU A 26 4.52 2.65 11.23
N TRP A 27 4.24 1.59 10.46
CA TRP A 27 5.28 0.81 9.80
C TRP A 27 6.10 1.66 8.83
N LEU A 28 5.44 2.47 8.00
CA LEU A 28 6.11 3.33 7.03
C LEU A 28 6.98 4.42 7.68
N LEU A 29 6.55 4.98 8.81
CA LEU A 29 7.35 5.95 9.56
C LEU A 29 8.59 5.30 10.19
N LYS A 30 8.46 4.06 10.69
CA LYS A 30 9.60 3.29 11.22
C LYS A 30 10.52 2.75 10.12
N ASN A 31 10.01 2.60 8.90
CA ASN A 31 10.72 2.04 7.75
C ASN A 31 10.71 3.03 6.57
N PRO A 32 11.45 4.15 6.64
CA PRO A 32 11.39 5.22 5.63
C PRO A 32 11.86 4.79 4.22
N LYS A 33 12.60 3.67 4.12
CA LYS A 33 13.00 3.03 2.85
C LYS A 33 12.16 1.80 2.50
N GLY A 34 11.12 1.53 3.29
CA GLY A 34 10.18 0.44 3.09
C GLY A 34 9.46 0.59 1.76
N LYS A 35 9.28 -0.54 1.07
CA LYS A 35 8.56 -0.59 -0.20
C LYS A 35 7.18 -1.19 -0.01
N ILE A 36 6.26 -0.84 -0.89
CA ILE A 36 4.91 -1.39 -0.96
C ILE A 36 4.83 -2.35 -2.14
N ASN A 37 4.26 -3.53 -1.93
CA ASN A 37 3.89 -4.46 -2.99
C ASN A 37 2.36 -4.57 -3.02
N LEU A 38 1.78 -4.20 -4.15
CA LEU A 38 0.35 -4.22 -4.42
C LEU A 38 -0.06 -5.32 -5.42
N ALA A 39 0.85 -6.20 -5.85
CA ALA A 39 0.64 -7.13 -6.95
C ALA A 39 -0.61 -8.02 -6.78
N SER A 40 -0.88 -8.44 -5.54
CA SER A 40 -2.02 -9.27 -5.19
C SER A 40 -3.16 -8.48 -4.53
N CYS A 41 -3.09 -7.14 -4.52
CA CYS A 41 -4.14 -6.29 -3.99
C CYS A 41 -5.23 -6.08 -5.05
N VAL A 42 -6.48 -6.33 -4.67
CA VAL A 42 -7.68 -6.13 -5.49
C VAL A 42 -8.57 -5.00 -4.97
N HIS A 43 -8.35 -4.57 -3.72
CA HIS A 43 -9.04 -3.42 -3.14
C HIS A 43 -8.19 -2.78 -2.05
N ILE A 44 -8.17 -1.44 -2.02
CA ILE A 44 -7.55 -0.65 -0.96
C ILE A 44 -8.54 0.39 -0.46
N HIS A 45 -8.81 0.37 0.85
CA HIS A 45 -9.66 1.38 1.48
C HIS A 45 -9.02 2.77 1.39
N ALA A 46 -9.83 3.82 1.27
CA ALA A 46 -9.37 5.20 1.08
C ALA A 46 -8.40 5.69 2.18
N ALA A 47 -8.57 5.24 3.42
CA ALA A 47 -7.65 5.56 4.52
C ALA A 47 -6.21 5.06 4.25
N ASN A 48 -6.04 3.83 3.74
CA ASN A 48 -4.73 3.32 3.36
C ASN A 48 -4.16 4.09 2.16
N LEU A 49 -4.99 4.45 1.18
CA LEU A 49 -4.57 5.31 0.07
C LEU A 49 -4.06 6.66 0.56
N GLN A 50 -4.75 7.30 1.52
CA GLN A 50 -4.31 8.57 2.12
C GLN A 50 -2.95 8.44 2.80
N VAL A 51 -2.71 7.34 3.53
CA VAL A 51 -1.40 7.04 4.12
C VAL A 51 -0.31 6.95 3.04
N LEU A 52 -0.57 6.23 1.95
CA LEU A 52 0.37 6.10 0.83
C LEU A 52 0.64 7.45 0.14
N MET A 53 -0.39 8.30 -0.03
CA MET A 53 -0.24 9.63 -0.62
C MET A 53 0.55 10.59 0.28
N ALA A 54 0.38 10.48 1.60
CA ALA A 54 1.06 11.33 2.58
C ALA A 54 2.55 10.95 2.70
N VAL A 55 2.85 9.65 2.85
CA VAL A 55 4.23 9.18 3.05
C VAL A 55 5.00 9.06 1.74
N LYS A 56 4.30 8.85 0.61
CA LYS A 56 4.88 8.65 -0.73
C LYS A 56 5.96 7.56 -0.78
N PRO A 57 5.67 6.35 -0.25
CA PRO A 57 6.64 5.26 -0.28
C PRO A 57 6.91 4.79 -1.71
N THR A 58 7.97 4.00 -1.89
CA THR A 58 8.24 3.41 -3.20
C THR A 58 7.30 2.22 -3.42
N ILE A 59 6.50 2.27 -4.48
CA ILE A 59 5.71 1.12 -4.95
C ILE A 59 6.62 0.22 -5.78
N SER A 60 6.86 -0.99 -5.29
CA SER A 60 7.74 -1.98 -5.93
C SER A 60 7.04 -2.89 -6.93
N ALA A 61 5.74 -3.11 -6.75
CA ALA A 61 4.87 -3.83 -7.67
C ALA A 61 3.47 -3.26 -7.58
N TRP A 62 2.84 -3.04 -8.74
CA TRP A 62 1.50 -2.49 -8.88
C TRP A 62 0.44 -3.60 -8.95
N PRO A 63 -0.84 -3.30 -8.65
CA PRO A 63 -1.92 -4.26 -8.82
C PRO A 63 -1.97 -4.85 -10.22
N ALA A 64 -2.33 -6.13 -10.32
CA ALA A 64 -2.60 -6.78 -11.61
C ALA A 64 -3.92 -6.32 -12.24
N ASP A 65 -4.88 -5.86 -11.43
CA ASP A 65 -6.12 -5.26 -11.91
C ASP A 65 -5.85 -3.87 -12.49
N GLU A 66 -6.10 -3.69 -13.79
CA GLU A 66 -5.82 -2.46 -14.52
C GLU A 66 -6.65 -1.26 -14.03
N ASN A 67 -7.91 -1.49 -13.60
CA ASN A 67 -8.77 -0.43 -13.09
C ASN A 67 -8.26 0.10 -11.76
N LEU A 68 -7.90 -0.80 -10.83
CA LEU A 68 -7.29 -0.42 -9.57
C LEU A 68 -5.95 0.28 -9.80
N GLN A 69 -5.11 -0.23 -10.70
CA GLN A 69 -3.85 0.41 -11.05
C GLN A 69 -4.06 1.83 -11.61
N HIS A 70 -5.09 2.04 -12.43
CA HIS A 70 -5.44 3.35 -12.97
C HIS A 70 -5.86 4.33 -11.86
N TRP A 71 -6.71 3.89 -10.93
CA TRP A 71 -7.10 4.68 -9.75
C TRP A 71 -5.92 5.05 -8.86
N LEU A 72 -4.95 4.15 -8.70
CA LEU A 72 -3.75 4.38 -7.89
C LEU A 72 -2.66 5.17 -8.62
N SER A 73 -2.92 5.68 -9.82
CA SER A 73 -1.98 6.51 -10.58
C SER A 73 -1.52 7.76 -9.82
N VAL A 74 -2.32 8.26 -8.86
CA VAL A 74 -1.96 9.36 -7.95
C VAL A 74 -0.72 9.07 -7.08
N LEU A 75 -0.33 7.81 -6.96
CA LEU A 75 0.87 7.38 -6.23
C LEU A 75 2.12 7.29 -7.11
N LYS A 76 1.97 7.40 -8.45
CA LYS A 76 3.10 7.44 -9.37
C LYS A 76 3.84 8.78 -9.20
N LYS A 77 5.17 8.73 -9.22
CA LYS A 77 6.03 9.91 -9.20
C LYS A 77 6.18 10.50 -10.60
#